data_AF-A0A140K1N6-F1
#
_entry.id   AF-A0A140K1N6-F1
#
_cell.length_a   1.000
_cell.length_b   1.000
_cell.length_c   1.000
_cell.angle_alpha   90.00
_cell.angle_beta   90.00
_cell.angle_gamma   90.00
#
_symmetry.space_group_name_H-M   'P 1'
#
loop_
_entity.id
_entity.type
_entity.pdbx_description
1 polymer ?
#
loop_
_entity_poly.entity_id
_entity_poly.type
_entity_poly.pdbx_seq_one_letter_code
_entity_poly.pdbx_strand_id
1 'polypeptide(L)'
;MLRQNKIITNKSTLRQFIQNSTLATETVLLQGYINQSKSLVNVFQPPKHFSRRHGYLTANICGYLTPKAKYAQFKLNDGLWHKLPQGKPRAPGYLFTIELKEEELLVGKNTLTIEATNKKDQPEITYLTFDYDPTPISLPIKIDWAVNSELESQDGYWETVSINNNWRVRPKPKFEEYDRILNVTGAFAGGRRVETDLIFRNTGWLGWRGVRDYGFGILPLWGGHVDPEEIYPRRGWSFGIAWFYAPRRGLKNQQAPFLEAGFAYKNGGKRNQAVGNSLPFEPKTGIRYFIISECFPEVDSEGKHRCWRQRLKWWAEGESEPEEWIESTDEIITKQGNQNLLPSGEYAVALLTYRTQVDFGSVTVTPL
;
A
#
# COMPACT_ATOMS: atom_id res chain seq x y z
N MET A 1 -25.60 -57.57 27.60
CA MET A 1 -24.37 -56.78 27.83
C MET A 1 -23.77 -56.42 26.48
N LEU A 2 -24.04 -55.21 25.97
CA LEU A 2 -23.48 -54.67 24.72
C LEU A 2 -22.45 -53.60 25.08
N ARG A 3 -21.17 -53.83 24.78
CA ARG A 3 -20.10 -52.83 24.91
C ARG A 3 -19.97 -52.08 23.58
N GLN A 4 -20.23 -50.77 23.60
CA GLN A 4 -19.91 -49.87 22.49
C GLN A 4 -18.42 -49.48 22.55
N ASN A 5 -17.68 -49.74 21.46
CA ASN A 5 -16.32 -49.26 21.28
C ASN A 5 -16.34 -47.78 20.88
N LYS A 6 -15.80 -46.94 21.76
CA LYS A 6 -15.66 -45.50 21.56
C LYS A 6 -14.35 -45.24 20.80
N ILE A 7 -14.43 -44.93 19.51
CA ILE A 7 -13.27 -44.47 18.73
C ILE A 7 -12.96 -43.04 19.16
N ILE A 8 -11.85 -42.87 19.91
CA ILE A 8 -11.30 -41.56 20.27
C ILE A 8 -10.42 -41.10 19.10
N THR A 9 -10.98 -40.39 18.13
CA THR A 9 -10.17 -39.61 17.20
C THR A 9 -9.66 -38.36 17.91
N ASN A 10 -8.36 -38.33 18.15
CA ASN A 10 -7.65 -37.24 18.80
C ASN A 10 -7.76 -35.95 17.94
N LYS A 11 -8.62 -35.01 18.34
CA LYS A 11 -8.91 -33.77 17.58
C LYS A 11 -7.68 -32.87 17.37
N SER A 12 -6.58 -33.10 18.11
CA SER A 12 -5.33 -32.33 17.98
C SER A 12 -4.52 -32.73 16.75
N THR A 13 -4.45 -34.01 16.39
CA THR A 13 -3.64 -34.48 15.24
C THR A 13 -4.27 -34.18 13.89
N LEU A 14 -5.60 -34.14 13.78
CA LEU A 14 -6.30 -33.78 12.53
C LEU A 14 -6.18 -32.28 12.22
N ARG A 15 -6.21 -31.40 13.23
CA ARG A 15 -5.94 -29.96 13.07
C ARG A 15 -4.49 -29.69 12.66
N GLN A 16 -3.54 -30.41 13.28
CA GLN A 16 -2.12 -30.28 12.92
C GLN A 16 -1.83 -30.74 11.48
N PHE A 17 -2.48 -31.82 11.02
CA PHE A 17 -2.30 -32.36 9.67
C PHE A 17 -2.96 -31.47 8.59
N ILE A 18 -4.16 -30.93 8.86
CA ILE A 18 -4.81 -29.95 7.96
C ILE A 18 -3.99 -28.64 7.92
N GLN A 19 -3.45 -28.17 9.05
CA GLN A 19 -2.60 -26.96 9.07
C GLN A 19 -1.27 -27.15 8.34
N ASN A 20 -0.62 -28.31 8.43
CA ASN A 20 0.64 -28.57 7.73
C ASN A 20 0.46 -28.82 6.23
N SER A 21 -0.69 -29.36 5.79
CA SER A 21 -0.97 -29.61 4.36
C SER A 21 -1.35 -28.34 3.58
N THR A 22 -2.00 -27.36 4.21
CA THR A 22 -2.32 -26.06 3.57
C THR A 22 -1.12 -25.10 3.48
N LEU A 23 -0.19 -25.15 4.46
CA LEU A 23 1.03 -24.31 4.49
C LEU A 23 2.10 -24.75 3.48
N ALA A 24 2.27 -26.07 3.29
CA ALA A 24 3.17 -26.60 2.27
C ALA A 24 2.62 -26.45 0.84
N THR A 25 1.35 -26.09 0.67
CA THR A 25 0.78 -25.84 -0.65
C THR A 25 0.92 -24.36 -1.05
N GLU A 26 0.72 -23.34 -0.21
CA GLU A 26 0.62 -21.96 -0.71
C GLU A 26 1.94 -21.19 -0.94
N THR A 27 2.95 -21.27 -0.06
CA THR A 27 4.30 -20.74 -0.37
C THR A 27 4.94 -21.53 -1.52
N VAL A 28 4.66 -22.83 -1.59
CA VAL A 28 5.02 -23.68 -2.74
C VAL A 28 4.23 -23.32 -3.99
N LEU A 29 3.02 -22.75 -3.88
CA LEU A 29 2.22 -22.30 -5.02
C LEU A 29 2.67 -20.93 -5.54
N LEU A 30 3.05 -19.97 -4.68
CA LEU A 30 3.65 -18.71 -5.17
C LEU A 30 5.03 -18.99 -5.77
N GLN A 31 5.87 -19.73 -5.06
CA GLN A 31 7.16 -20.17 -5.59
C GLN A 31 6.96 -21.04 -6.84
N GLY A 32 5.92 -21.87 -6.88
CA GLY A 32 5.53 -22.70 -8.01
C GLY A 32 5.08 -21.87 -9.21
N TYR A 33 4.23 -20.86 -9.01
CA TYR A 33 3.81 -19.91 -10.03
C TYR A 33 5.01 -19.13 -10.60
N ILE A 34 5.85 -18.61 -9.71
CA ILE A 34 7.09 -17.92 -10.08
C ILE A 34 8.05 -18.89 -10.83
N ASN A 35 8.14 -20.15 -10.42
CA ASN A 35 8.99 -21.16 -11.06
C ASN A 35 8.44 -21.61 -12.43
N GLN A 36 7.12 -21.61 -12.60
CA GLN A 36 6.44 -21.95 -13.85
C GLN A 36 6.49 -20.82 -14.88
N SER A 37 6.71 -19.57 -14.46
CA SER A 37 6.95 -18.47 -15.39
C SER A 37 8.08 -18.81 -16.36
N LYS A 38 7.80 -18.60 -17.65
CA LYS A 38 8.80 -18.68 -18.72
C LYS A 38 9.66 -17.41 -18.76
N SER A 39 9.03 -16.26 -18.46
CA SER A 39 9.71 -14.96 -18.37
C SER A 39 10.61 -14.88 -17.15
N LEU A 40 11.77 -14.23 -17.29
CA LEU A 40 12.67 -13.87 -16.21
C LEU A 40 12.14 -12.71 -15.38
N VAL A 41 11.47 -11.75 -16.03
CA VAL A 41 10.87 -10.55 -15.44
C VAL A 41 9.36 -10.64 -15.57
N ASN A 42 8.63 -10.37 -14.49
CA ASN A 42 7.18 -10.23 -14.55
C ASN A 42 6.79 -8.90 -13.90
N VAL A 43 6.21 -8.01 -14.67
CA VAL A 43 5.75 -6.70 -14.20
C VAL A 43 4.29 -6.81 -13.78
N PHE A 44 3.94 -6.27 -12.63
CA PHE A 44 2.57 -6.17 -12.17
C PHE A 44 1.87 -5.08 -12.98
N GLN A 45 0.83 -5.47 -13.73
CA GLN A 45 -0.07 -4.62 -14.53
C GLN A 45 0.39 -3.14 -14.61
N PRO A 46 1.37 -2.82 -15.48
CA PRO A 46 1.96 -1.50 -15.49
C PRO A 46 0.91 -0.47 -15.92
N PRO A 47 0.78 0.67 -15.20
CA PRO A 47 -0.07 1.76 -15.63
C PRO A 47 0.34 2.22 -17.03
N LYS A 48 -0.66 2.56 -17.86
CA LYS A 48 -0.37 3.16 -19.16
C LYS A 48 -0.25 4.66 -19.05
N HIS A 49 -0.79 5.24 -17.99
CA HIS A 49 -0.72 6.65 -17.70
C HIS A 49 -0.27 6.86 -16.26
N PHE A 50 0.56 7.87 -16.05
CA PHE A 50 0.86 8.42 -14.75
C PHE A 50 0.47 9.89 -14.74
N SER A 51 -0.32 10.26 -13.74
CA SER A 51 -0.64 11.66 -13.50
C SER A 51 0.51 12.39 -12.77
N ARG A 52 0.29 13.68 -12.47
CA ARG A 52 1.23 14.55 -11.76
C ARG A 52 1.97 13.88 -10.59
N ARG A 53 3.28 14.09 -10.56
CA ARG A 53 4.19 13.77 -9.46
C ARG A 53 4.70 15.06 -8.84
N HIS A 54 5.12 14.98 -7.58
CA HIS A 54 5.69 16.11 -6.88
C HIS A 54 6.49 15.64 -5.66
N GLY A 55 7.61 16.31 -5.39
CA GLY A 55 8.45 16.02 -4.23
C GLY A 55 8.97 14.58 -4.24
N TYR A 56 8.55 13.78 -3.26
CA TYR A 56 9.01 12.39 -3.12
C TYR A 56 8.03 11.35 -3.70
N LEU A 57 6.91 11.79 -4.29
CA LEU A 57 5.96 10.91 -4.97
C LEU A 57 6.53 10.51 -6.34
N THR A 58 6.66 9.21 -6.59
CA THR A 58 7.25 8.67 -7.81
C THR A 58 6.23 7.93 -8.68
N ALA A 59 6.51 7.80 -9.97
CA ALA A 59 5.85 6.84 -10.84
C ALA A 59 6.51 5.46 -10.64
N ASN A 60 5.74 4.49 -10.17
CA ASN A 60 6.28 3.19 -9.76
C ASN A 60 5.92 2.09 -10.75
N ILE A 61 6.91 1.26 -11.08
CA ILE A 61 6.72 0.01 -11.81
C ILE A 61 7.15 -1.13 -10.89
N CYS A 62 6.17 -1.91 -10.44
CA CYS A 62 6.36 -3.02 -9.52
C CYS A 62 6.39 -4.35 -10.27
N GLY A 63 7.09 -5.35 -9.74
CA GLY A 63 7.10 -6.70 -10.31
C GLY A 63 7.95 -7.69 -9.53
N TYR A 64 8.29 -8.81 -10.16
CA TYR A 64 9.20 -9.79 -9.60
C TYR A 64 10.17 -10.37 -10.63
N LEU A 65 11.34 -10.79 -10.14
CA LEU A 65 12.25 -11.68 -10.87
C LEU A 65 12.00 -13.13 -10.48
N THR A 66 12.07 -14.02 -11.45
CA THR A 66 12.04 -15.46 -11.16
C THR A 66 13.41 -15.94 -10.64
N PRO A 67 13.49 -17.08 -9.91
CA PRO A 67 14.77 -17.67 -9.50
C PRO A 67 15.70 -18.09 -10.65
N LYS A 68 15.21 -18.05 -11.89
CA LYS A 68 16.02 -18.32 -13.09
C LYS A 68 16.85 -17.10 -13.48
N ALA A 69 16.43 -15.89 -13.09
CA ALA A 69 17.16 -14.66 -13.33
C ALA A 69 18.44 -14.61 -12.48
N LYS A 70 19.55 -14.27 -13.12
CA LYS A 70 20.87 -14.09 -12.50
C LYS A 70 21.15 -12.61 -12.26
N TYR A 71 20.81 -11.77 -13.23
CA TYR A 71 21.04 -10.34 -13.21
C TYR A 71 19.87 -9.62 -13.89
N ALA A 72 19.57 -8.39 -13.47
CA ALA A 72 18.62 -7.54 -14.14
C ALA A 72 19.00 -6.06 -14.01
N GLN A 73 18.67 -5.30 -15.05
CA GLN A 73 18.90 -3.87 -15.17
C GLN A 73 17.72 -3.21 -15.90
N PHE A 74 17.58 -1.90 -15.74
CA PHE A 74 16.56 -1.12 -16.43
C PHE A 74 17.15 0.20 -16.93
N LYS A 75 16.52 0.78 -17.94
CA LYS A 75 16.74 2.17 -18.35
C LYS A 75 15.42 2.82 -18.74
N LEU A 76 15.29 4.10 -18.45
CA LEU A 76 14.16 4.92 -18.88
C LEU A 76 14.56 5.72 -20.11
N ASN A 77 13.74 5.66 -21.16
CA ASN A 77 13.98 6.30 -22.45
C ASN A 77 15.38 5.94 -22.99
N ASP A 78 16.12 6.93 -23.47
CA ASP A 78 17.51 6.79 -23.91
C ASP A 78 18.54 7.01 -22.78
N GLY A 79 18.08 6.92 -21.53
CA GLY A 79 18.91 7.07 -20.34
C GLY A 79 19.90 5.93 -20.12
N LEU A 80 20.65 6.06 -19.02
CA LEU A 80 21.65 5.06 -18.60
C LEU A 80 20.98 3.79 -18.08
N TRP A 81 21.73 2.69 -18.14
CA TRP A 81 21.34 1.45 -17.49
C TRP A 81 21.61 1.52 -15.99
N HIS A 82 20.60 1.15 -15.21
CA HIS A 82 20.63 1.06 -13.76
C HIS A 82 20.37 -0.39 -13.35
N LYS A 83 21.02 -0.83 -12.29
CA LYS A 83 20.70 -2.14 -11.69
C LYS A 83 19.24 -2.14 -11.22
N LEU A 84 18.52 -3.24 -11.50
CA LEU A 84 17.14 -3.38 -11.04
C LEU A 84 17.08 -3.45 -9.51
N PRO A 85 16.29 -2.59 -8.84
CA PRO A 85 16.24 -2.54 -7.39
C PRO A 85 15.38 -3.68 -6.83
N GLN A 86 15.95 -4.53 -5.97
CA GLN A 86 15.25 -5.70 -5.45
C GLN A 86 15.28 -5.81 -3.94
N GLY A 87 14.14 -6.20 -3.38
CA GLY A 87 14.05 -6.66 -2.01
C GLY A 87 14.20 -5.57 -0.96
N LYS A 88 15.21 -5.76 -0.10
CA LYS A 88 15.46 -4.87 1.04
C LYS A 88 15.66 -3.45 0.53
N PRO A 89 15.14 -2.47 1.27
CA PRO A 89 14.73 -2.49 2.67
C PRO A 89 13.28 -2.92 2.93
N ARG A 90 12.38 -2.82 1.95
CA ARG A 90 10.93 -2.84 2.19
C ARG A 90 10.16 -3.94 1.45
N ALA A 91 10.75 -4.54 0.42
CA ALA A 91 10.12 -5.62 -0.33
C ALA A 91 10.79 -6.99 -0.05
N PRO A 92 10.06 -8.10 -0.20
CA PRO A 92 10.63 -9.43 -0.36
C PRO A 92 11.70 -9.50 -1.46
N GLY A 93 12.74 -10.33 -1.28
CA GLY A 93 13.94 -10.35 -2.12
C GLY A 93 13.73 -10.61 -3.62
N TYR A 94 12.61 -11.24 -4.00
CA TYR A 94 12.26 -11.51 -5.39
C TYR A 94 11.45 -10.38 -6.03
N LEU A 95 10.87 -9.47 -5.23
CA LEU A 95 10.11 -8.33 -5.70
C LEU A 95 11.03 -7.15 -6.02
N PHE A 96 10.63 -6.36 -7.01
CA PHE A 96 11.28 -5.11 -7.38
C PHE A 96 10.25 -3.99 -7.45
N THR A 97 10.71 -2.76 -7.20
CA THR A 97 9.96 -1.53 -7.44
C THR A 97 10.90 -0.52 -8.06
N ILE A 98 10.67 -0.18 -9.33
CA ILE A 98 11.36 0.93 -10.00
C ILE A 98 10.61 2.21 -9.65
N GLU A 99 11.29 3.17 -9.04
CA GLU A 99 10.71 4.42 -8.52
C GLU A 99 11.23 5.61 -9.35
N LEU A 100 10.45 6.06 -10.33
CA LEU A 100 10.82 7.13 -11.26
C LEU A 100 10.34 8.48 -10.72
N LYS A 101 11.25 9.42 -10.53
CA LYS A 101 10.92 10.77 -10.06
C LYS A 101 10.37 11.64 -11.19
N GLU A 102 9.72 12.74 -10.80
CA GLU A 102 9.18 13.73 -11.74
C GLU A 102 10.24 14.20 -12.74
N GLU A 103 11.45 14.51 -12.27
CA GLU A 103 12.55 15.01 -13.11
C GLU A 103 13.11 13.99 -14.12
N GLU A 104 12.79 12.70 -13.96
CA GLU A 104 13.22 11.63 -14.87
C GLU A 104 12.20 11.40 -16.01
N LEU A 105 10.98 11.90 -15.86
CA LEU A 105 9.86 11.64 -16.77
C LEU A 105 9.78 12.71 -17.87
N LEU A 106 9.60 12.26 -19.11
CA LEU A 106 9.22 13.15 -20.21
C LEU A 106 7.71 13.39 -20.17
N VAL A 107 7.27 14.62 -20.48
CA VAL A 107 5.83 14.88 -20.71
C VAL A 107 5.36 14.07 -21.93
N GLY A 108 4.26 13.35 -21.79
CA GLY A 108 3.78 12.39 -22.77
C GLY A 108 4.52 11.05 -22.68
N LYS A 109 4.90 10.49 -23.84
CA LYS A 109 5.33 9.10 -23.92
C LYS A 109 6.72 8.86 -23.33
N ASN A 110 6.81 7.86 -22.47
CA ASN A 110 8.03 7.29 -21.92
C ASN A 110 8.14 5.81 -22.29
N THR A 111 9.37 5.31 -22.36
CA THR A 111 9.67 3.89 -22.59
C THR A 111 10.62 3.37 -21.52
N LEU A 112 10.16 2.45 -20.68
CA LEU A 112 10.99 1.72 -19.73
C LEU A 112 11.44 0.40 -20.38
N THR A 113 12.75 0.21 -20.46
CA THR A 113 13.35 -1.05 -20.91
C THR A 113 13.91 -1.80 -19.71
N ILE A 114 13.53 -3.06 -19.52
CA ILE A 114 14.08 -3.94 -18.49
C ILE A 114 14.77 -5.11 -19.19
N GLU A 115 16.04 -5.35 -18.87
CA GLU A 115 16.79 -6.51 -19.34
C GLU A 115 17.11 -7.41 -18.16
N ALA A 116 16.86 -8.71 -18.30
CA ALA A 116 17.30 -9.72 -17.35
C ALA A 116 18.03 -10.85 -18.05
N THR A 117 19.03 -11.42 -17.41
CA THR A 117 19.76 -12.58 -17.93
C THR A 117 19.52 -13.82 -17.08
N ASN A 118 19.45 -14.99 -17.72
CA ASN A 118 19.38 -16.25 -17.00
C ASN A 118 20.77 -16.75 -16.55
N LYS A 119 20.85 -17.92 -15.91
CA LYS A 119 22.13 -18.53 -15.47
C LYS A 119 23.10 -18.90 -16.61
N LYS A 120 22.63 -18.89 -17.86
CA LYS A 120 23.44 -19.10 -19.08
C LYS A 120 23.75 -17.79 -19.80
N ASP A 121 23.54 -16.65 -19.13
CA ASP A 121 23.74 -15.30 -19.65
C ASP A 121 22.93 -14.97 -20.92
N GLN A 122 21.81 -15.68 -21.14
CA GLN A 122 20.88 -15.36 -22.23
C GLN A 122 19.94 -14.23 -21.78
N PRO A 123 19.84 -13.13 -22.52
CA PRO A 123 19.02 -11.98 -22.15
C PRO A 123 17.55 -12.17 -22.52
N GLU A 124 16.67 -11.58 -21.72
CA GLU A 124 15.27 -11.32 -21.97
C GLU A 124 15.04 -9.82 -21.79
N ILE A 125 14.50 -9.16 -22.82
CA ILE A 125 14.22 -7.72 -22.81
C ILE A 125 12.72 -7.51 -22.79
N THR A 126 12.25 -6.74 -21.81
CA THR A 126 10.86 -6.28 -21.66
C THR A 126 10.80 -4.78 -21.93
N TYR A 127 9.92 -4.38 -22.84
CA TYR A 127 9.63 -2.97 -23.10
C TYR A 127 8.26 -2.60 -22.55
N LEU A 128 8.20 -1.51 -21.78
CA LEU A 128 6.97 -0.93 -21.26
C LEU A 128 6.87 0.50 -21.75
N THR A 129 5.70 0.89 -22.25
CA THR A 129 5.43 2.27 -22.66
C THR A 129 4.28 2.82 -21.83
N PHE A 130 4.42 4.05 -21.37
CA PHE A 130 3.40 4.76 -20.62
C PHE A 130 3.50 6.26 -20.88
N ASP A 131 2.41 6.98 -20.67
CA ASP A 131 2.34 8.43 -20.79
C ASP A 131 2.43 9.10 -19.40
N TYR A 132 3.12 10.24 -19.32
CA TYR A 132 3.16 11.07 -18.12
C TYR A 132 2.47 12.42 -18.38
N ASP A 133 1.48 12.74 -17.57
CA ASP A 133 0.76 14.01 -17.60
C ASP A 133 1.02 14.80 -16.30
N PRO A 134 1.86 15.86 -16.33
CA PRO A 134 2.15 16.68 -15.16
C PRO A 134 1.06 17.72 -14.85
N THR A 135 -0.04 17.75 -15.63
CA THR A 135 -1.11 18.74 -15.47
C THR A 135 -1.63 18.75 -14.03
N PRO A 136 -1.80 19.95 -13.42
CA PRO A 136 -2.35 20.06 -12.08
C PRO A 136 -3.67 19.31 -11.92
N ILE A 137 -3.72 18.47 -10.91
CA ILE A 137 -4.91 17.69 -10.61
C ILE A 137 -6.02 18.62 -10.10
N SER A 138 -7.20 18.52 -10.70
CA SER A 138 -8.37 19.29 -10.31
C SER A 138 -9.39 18.37 -9.62
N LEU A 139 -9.89 18.81 -8.47
CA LEU A 139 -10.96 18.12 -7.74
C LEU A 139 -12.34 18.66 -8.18
N PRO A 140 -13.41 17.85 -8.14
CA PRO A 140 -13.48 16.50 -7.57
C PRO A 140 -12.98 15.40 -8.52
N ILE A 141 -12.51 14.30 -7.92
CA ILE A 141 -12.16 13.05 -8.61
C ILE A 141 -13.04 11.93 -8.10
N LYS A 142 -13.49 11.08 -9.01
CA LYS A 142 -14.19 9.83 -8.69
C LYS A 142 -13.52 8.68 -9.44
N ILE A 143 -13.07 7.68 -8.69
CA ILE A 143 -12.53 6.44 -9.24
C ILE A 143 -13.60 5.36 -9.16
N ASP A 144 -14.03 4.88 -10.32
CA ASP A 144 -14.90 3.74 -10.47
C ASP A 144 -14.13 2.57 -11.06
N TRP A 145 -13.86 1.54 -10.25
CA TRP A 145 -13.07 0.38 -10.65
C TRP A 145 -13.68 -0.45 -11.79
N ALA A 146 -14.95 -0.20 -12.16
CA ALA A 146 -15.57 -0.81 -13.33
C ALA A 146 -15.00 -0.25 -14.65
N VAL A 147 -14.60 1.03 -14.65
CA VAL A 147 -14.16 1.77 -15.83
C VAL A 147 -12.66 2.10 -15.73
N ASN A 148 -12.19 2.43 -14.53
CA ASN A 148 -10.79 2.71 -14.22
C ASN A 148 -10.04 1.39 -13.97
N SER A 149 -9.61 0.74 -15.06
CA SER A 149 -8.83 -0.50 -14.96
C SER A 149 -7.34 -0.29 -14.69
N GLU A 150 -6.84 0.94 -14.81
CA GLU A 150 -5.43 1.25 -14.57
C GLU A 150 -5.16 1.41 -13.07
N LEU A 151 -4.23 0.60 -12.57
CA LEU A 151 -3.89 0.54 -11.15
C LEU A 151 -2.49 1.09 -10.93
N GLU A 152 -2.39 2.33 -10.45
CA GLU A 152 -1.11 2.98 -10.14
C GLU A 152 -0.49 2.48 -8.82
N SER A 153 -0.01 1.23 -8.85
CA SER A 153 0.62 0.62 -7.68
C SER A 153 1.92 1.34 -7.33
N GLN A 154 1.94 1.99 -6.17
CA GLN A 154 3.17 2.46 -5.53
C GLN A 154 3.93 1.28 -4.95
N ASP A 155 3.18 0.33 -4.38
CA ASP A 155 3.70 -0.91 -3.84
C ASP A 155 2.67 -2.02 -3.88
N GLY A 156 3.16 -3.23 -4.12
CA GLY A 156 2.32 -4.41 -4.13
C GLY A 156 1.94 -4.87 -5.51
N TYR A 157 1.14 -5.91 -5.51
CA TYR A 157 0.36 -6.33 -6.66
C TYR A 157 -1.11 -6.17 -6.30
N TRP A 158 -1.86 -5.46 -7.13
CA TRP A 158 -3.28 -5.20 -6.98
C TRP A 158 -4.06 -5.79 -8.15
N GLU A 159 -5.35 -6.02 -7.93
CA GLU A 159 -6.28 -6.45 -8.97
C GLU A 159 -7.65 -5.79 -8.78
N THR A 160 -8.35 -5.57 -9.88
CA THR A 160 -9.79 -5.28 -9.85
C THR A 160 -10.58 -6.58 -9.86
N VAL A 161 -11.67 -6.61 -9.09
CA VAL A 161 -12.55 -7.77 -8.97
C VAL A 161 -14.01 -7.34 -8.97
N SER A 162 -14.88 -8.12 -9.60
CA SER A 162 -16.32 -7.94 -9.51
C SER A 162 -16.90 -8.87 -8.45
N ILE A 163 -17.58 -8.32 -7.44
CA ILE A 163 -18.19 -9.06 -6.34
C ILE A 163 -19.65 -8.65 -6.26
N ASN A 164 -20.57 -9.58 -6.51
CA ASN A 164 -22.00 -9.30 -6.58
C ASN A 164 -22.31 -8.12 -7.53
N ASN A 165 -21.67 -8.09 -8.70
CA ASN A 165 -21.73 -7.02 -9.70
C ASN A 165 -21.17 -5.65 -9.26
N ASN A 166 -20.51 -5.55 -8.11
CA ASN A 166 -19.81 -4.35 -7.68
C ASN A 166 -18.31 -4.50 -7.94
N TRP A 167 -17.75 -3.60 -8.75
CA TRP A 167 -16.31 -3.57 -9.01
C TRP A 167 -15.57 -2.96 -7.83
N ARG A 168 -14.50 -3.64 -7.43
CA ARG A 168 -13.68 -3.34 -6.26
C ARG A 168 -12.22 -3.52 -6.61
N VAL A 169 -11.34 -2.88 -5.86
CA VAL A 169 -9.89 -3.11 -5.95
C VAL A 169 -9.38 -3.77 -4.69
N ARG A 170 -8.43 -4.69 -4.82
CA ARG A 170 -7.83 -5.37 -3.68
C ARG A 170 -6.38 -5.74 -3.96
N PRO A 171 -5.57 -5.99 -2.91
CA PRO A 171 -4.30 -6.63 -3.10
C PRO A 171 -4.47 -8.03 -3.70
N LYS A 172 -3.63 -8.40 -4.66
CA LYS A 172 -3.61 -9.75 -5.20
C LYS A 172 -3.33 -10.74 -4.06
N PRO A 173 -4.18 -11.76 -3.86
CA PRO A 173 -3.91 -12.79 -2.88
C PRO A 173 -2.52 -13.43 -3.07
N LYS A 174 -1.87 -13.79 -1.96
CA LYS A 174 -0.50 -14.36 -1.85
C LYS A 174 0.65 -13.36 -1.91
N PHE A 175 0.37 -12.06 -2.05
CA PHE A 175 1.36 -10.98 -2.02
C PHE A 175 1.32 -10.14 -0.73
N GLU A 176 0.79 -10.68 0.37
CA GLU A 176 0.49 -9.92 1.60
C GLU A 176 1.71 -9.63 2.49
N GLU A 177 2.91 -10.06 2.14
CA GLU A 177 4.02 -10.08 3.11
C GLU A 177 4.56 -8.68 3.52
N TYR A 178 4.16 -7.61 2.83
CA TYR A 178 4.67 -6.25 3.00
C TYR A 178 3.60 -5.15 2.78
N ASP A 179 4.02 -3.89 2.90
CA ASP A 179 3.19 -2.72 2.63
C ASP A 179 2.78 -2.70 1.16
N ARG A 180 1.51 -2.45 0.89
CA ARG A 180 0.98 -2.33 -0.47
C ARG A 180 0.18 -1.05 -0.54
N ILE A 181 0.54 -0.20 -1.49
CA ILE A 181 0.04 1.15 -1.65
C ILE A 181 -0.43 1.30 -3.10
N LEU A 182 -1.64 1.79 -3.29
CA LEU A 182 -2.22 2.06 -4.61
C LEU A 182 -2.62 3.53 -4.67
N ASN A 183 -2.03 4.29 -5.60
CA ASN A 183 -2.47 5.67 -5.82
C ASN A 183 -3.88 5.70 -6.40
N VAL A 184 -4.67 6.65 -5.89
CA VAL A 184 -6.00 7.02 -6.38
C VAL A 184 -5.91 8.28 -7.24
N THR A 185 -4.98 9.19 -6.90
CA THR A 185 -4.78 10.47 -7.60
C THR A 185 -3.30 10.74 -7.84
N GLY A 186 -3.00 11.72 -8.69
CA GLY A 186 -1.71 12.42 -8.69
C GLY A 186 -1.52 13.33 -7.49
N ALA A 187 -0.36 13.96 -7.40
CA ALA A 187 -0.08 14.95 -6.36
C ALA A 187 -0.89 16.24 -6.59
N PHE A 188 -1.45 16.79 -5.51
CA PHE A 188 -2.09 18.12 -5.51
C PHE A 188 -2.04 18.80 -4.14
N ALA A 189 -2.18 20.13 -4.16
CA ALA A 189 -2.23 20.98 -2.97
C ALA A 189 -3.66 21.23 -2.48
N GLY A 190 -3.80 21.71 -1.25
CA GLY A 190 -5.09 22.16 -0.68
C GLY A 190 -5.88 21.07 0.05
N GLY A 191 -6.96 21.45 0.72
CA GLY A 191 -7.77 20.52 1.51
C GLY A 191 -8.50 19.48 0.67
N ARG A 192 -8.70 18.28 1.22
CA ARG A 192 -9.47 17.22 0.57
C ARG A 192 -10.31 16.40 1.54
N ARG A 193 -11.46 15.94 1.03
CA ARG A 193 -12.29 14.91 1.64
C ARG A 193 -12.20 13.66 0.78
N VAL A 194 -11.88 12.53 1.40
CA VAL A 194 -11.73 11.22 0.76
C VAL A 194 -12.80 10.29 1.33
N GLU A 195 -13.62 9.75 0.44
CA GLU A 195 -14.73 8.87 0.79
C GLU A 195 -14.60 7.56 0.03
N THR A 196 -14.67 6.45 0.75
CA THR A 196 -14.76 5.12 0.15
C THR A 196 -15.45 4.16 1.12
N ASP A 197 -15.63 2.94 0.67
CA ASP A 197 -16.09 1.85 1.50
C ASP A 197 -15.19 0.64 1.29
N LEU A 198 -15.17 -0.28 2.24
CA LEU A 198 -14.29 -1.44 2.19
C LEU A 198 -14.94 -2.68 2.81
N ILE A 199 -14.44 -3.85 2.44
CA ILE A 199 -14.83 -5.12 3.06
C ILE A 199 -13.56 -5.79 3.53
N PHE A 200 -13.42 -5.93 4.84
CA PHE A 200 -12.32 -6.70 5.42
C PHE A 200 -12.56 -8.18 5.16
N ARG A 201 -11.62 -8.86 4.49
CA ARG A 201 -11.75 -10.28 4.17
C ARG A 201 -11.07 -11.15 5.21
N ASN A 202 -9.78 -11.01 5.37
CA ASN A 202 -9.04 -11.77 6.35
C ASN A 202 -7.65 -11.16 6.53
N THR A 203 -7.01 -11.45 7.66
CA THR A 203 -5.55 -11.38 7.74
C THR A 203 -4.97 -12.38 6.75
N GLY A 204 -4.13 -11.90 5.83
CA GLY A 204 -3.63 -12.72 4.72
C GLY A 204 -2.64 -13.81 5.14
N TRP A 205 -2.24 -13.86 6.42
CA TRP A 205 -1.14 -14.72 6.85
C TRP A 205 -1.17 -15.02 8.35
N LEU A 206 -1.86 -16.10 8.73
CA LEU A 206 -1.64 -16.81 10.01
C LEU A 206 -0.41 -17.72 9.86
N GLY A 207 0.77 -17.13 9.66
CA GLY A 207 2.01 -17.92 9.62
C GLY A 207 2.30 -18.59 10.97
N TRP A 208 3.09 -19.66 10.94
CA TRP A 208 3.63 -20.43 12.09
C TRP A 208 4.33 -19.61 13.21
N ARG A 209 4.50 -18.29 13.06
CA ARG A 209 5.12 -17.38 14.05
C ARG A 209 4.11 -16.53 14.83
N GLY A 210 2.81 -16.81 14.69
CA GLY A 210 1.74 -16.08 15.37
C GLY A 210 1.22 -14.89 14.56
N VAL A 211 0.15 -14.26 15.06
CA VAL A 211 -0.53 -13.10 14.44
C VAL A 211 0.49 -11.99 14.23
N ARG A 212 0.79 -11.61 12.98
CA ARG A 212 1.61 -10.43 12.67
C ARG A 212 0.76 -9.17 12.78
N ASP A 213 1.44 -8.03 12.91
CA ASP A 213 0.82 -6.74 12.71
C ASP A 213 0.15 -6.69 11.33
N TYR A 214 -1.04 -6.12 11.25
CA TYR A 214 -1.76 -5.89 9.99
C TYR A 214 -2.62 -4.64 10.09
N GLY A 215 -2.93 -4.05 8.95
CA GLY A 215 -3.74 -2.84 8.90
C GLY A 215 -4.19 -2.50 7.49
N PHE A 216 -5.19 -1.65 7.37
CA PHE A 216 -5.71 -1.19 6.09
C PHE A 216 -6.47 0.12 6.25
N GLY A 217 -6.45 0.94 5.21
CA GLY A 217 -7.14 2.22 5.20
C GLY A 217 -6.75 3.05 4.00
N ILE A 218 -6.80 4.36 4.18
CA ILE A 218 -6.48 5.35 3.17
C ILE A 218 -5.36 6.27 3.66
N LEU A 219 -4.59 6.76 2.70
CA LEU A 219 -3.57 7.79 2.89
C LEU A 219 -4.13 9.07 2.24
N PRO A 220 -4.84 9.94 3.00
CA PRO A 220 -5.33 11.21 2.45
C PRO A 220 -4.19 12.11 2.02
N LEU A 221 -2.99 11.96 2.61
CA LEU A 221 -1.76 12.59 2.16
C LEU A 221 -0.72 11.50 1.91
N TRP A 222 -0.44 11.15 0.66
CA TRP A 222 0.68 10.29 0.27
C TRP A 222 1.74 11.12 -0.44
N GLY A 223 2.86 11.35 0.24
CA GLY A 223 3.99 12.13 -0.26
C GLY A 223 5.08 11.27 -0.89
N GLY A 224 4.92 9.95 -0.93
CA GLY A 224 5.91 9.03 -1.46
C GLY A 224 7.02 8.67 -0.47
N HIS A 225 8.12 8.13 -1.00
CA HIS A 225 9.24 7.62 -0.21
C HIS A 225 10.39 8.63 -0.14
N VAL A 226 10.58 9.20 1.05
CA VAL A 226 11.61 10.20 1.35
C VAL A 226 12.95 9.51 1.62
N ASP A 227 13.75 9.22 0.59
CA ASP A 227 15.13 8.76 0.79
C ASP A 227 16.07 9.60 -0.09
N PRO A 228 17.00 10.36 0.50
CA PRO A 228 17.95 11.18 -0.24
C PRO A 228 19.13 10.35 -0.78
N GLU A 229 19.30 9.12 -0.31
CA GLU A 229 20.35 8.20 -0.76
C GLU A 229 19.86 7.41 -1.99
N GLU A 230 20.76 6.97 -2.87
CA GLU A 230 20.46 6.03 -3.98
C GLU A 230 20.19 4.60 -3.47
N ILE A 231 19.40 4.48 -2.41
CA ILE A 231 18.95 3.22 -1.84
C ILE A 231 17.57 2.93 -2.40
N TYR A 232 17.50 1.81 -3.10
CA TYR A 232 16.28 1.35 -3.74
C TYR A 232 15.95 -0.10 -3.35
N PRO A 233 14.68 -0.43 -3.10
CA PRO A 233 13.55 0.52 -2.98
C PRO A 233 13.72 1.50 -1.81
N ARG A 234 13.22 2.74 -1.90
CA ARG A 234 13.48 3.79 -0.91
C ARG A 234 12.90 3.47 0.47
N ARG A 235 13.58 3.85 1.57
CA ARG A 235 13.20 3.45 2.96
C ARG A 235 12.25 4.40 3.67
N GLY A 236 12.22 5.65 3.24
CA GLY A 236 11.46 6.69 3.90
C GLY A 236 10.00 6.69 3.52
N TRP A 237 9.24 7.57 4.14
CA TRP A 237 7.83 7.81 3.84
C TRP A 237 7.40 9.16 4.40
N SER A 238 6.39 9.76 3.77
CA SER A 238 5.75 10.99 4.22
C SER A 238 4.24 10.83 3.99
N PHE A 239 3.46 10.75 5.06
CA PHE A 239 2.02 10.56 4.92
C PHE A 239 1.14 11.03 6.08
N GLY A 240 -0.11 11.34 5.75
CA GLY A 240 -1.26 11.28 6.64
C GLY A 240 -2.02 9.98 6.39
N ILE A 241 -2.56 9.36 7.44
CA ILE A 241 -3.17 8.04 7.40
C ILE A 241 -4.49 8.01 8.17
N ALA A 242 -5.51 7.40 7.56
CA ALA A 242 -6.80 7.14 8.16
C ALA A 242 -7.08 5.64 8.03
N TRP A 243 -6.85 4.86 9.08
CA TRP A 243 -6.77 3.41 8.96
C TRP A 243 -7.18 2.65 10.21
N PHE A 244 -7.42 1.36 10.01
CA PHE A 244 -7.43 0.37 11.07
C PHE A 244 -6.05 -0.29 11.18
N TYR A 245 -5.58 -0.48 12.42
CA TYR A 245 -4.36 -1.22 12.72
C TYR A 245 -4.58 -2.19 13.88
N ALA A 246 -4.08 -3.41 13.70
CA ALA A 246 -4.03 -4.44 14.71
C ALA A 246 -2.57 -4.84 14.96
N PRO A 247 -1.97 -4.42 16.09
CA PRO A 247 -0.66 -4.90 16.47
C PRO A 247 -0.71 -6.39 16.80
N ARG A 248 0.39 -7.09 16.51
CA ARG A 248 0.65 -8.50 16.81
C ARG A 248 0.24 -8.81 18.24
N ARG A 249 -0.45 -9.91 18.49
CA ARG A 249 -0.81 -10.41 19.85
C ARG A 249 0.32 -11.29 20.44
N GLY A 250 0.72 -11.13 21.72
CA GLY A 250 1.70 -11.98 22.44
C GLY A 250 2.87 -11.35 23.23
N LEU A 251 2.98 -10.02 23.32
CA LEU A 251 3.97 -9.28 24.13
C LEU A 251 3.27 -8.56 25.28
N LYS A 252 3.91 -8.50 26.46
CA LYS A 252 3.41 -7.71 27.59
C LYS A 252 3.39 -6.24 27.15
N ASN A 253 2.23 -5.56 27.25
CA ASN A 253 1.98 -4.15 26.85
C ASN A 253 1.43 -3.91 25.43
N GLN A 254 0.60 -4.80 24.90
CA GLN A 254 0.02 -4.58 23.58
C GLN A 254 -1.19 -3.67 23.60
N GLN A 255 -1.16 -2.69 22.69
CA GLN A 255 -2.33 -1.88 22.37
C GLN A 255 -3.42 -2.79 21.76
N ALA A 256 -4.67 -2.54 22.12
CA ALA A 256 -5.80 -3.16 21.45
C ALA A 256 -5.82 -2.72 19.96
N PRO A 257 -6.44 -3.48 19.06
CA PRO A 257 -6.70 -3.00 17.70
C PRO A 257 -7.46 -1.67 17.74
N PHE A 258 -7.15 -0.77 16.82
CA PHE A 258 -7.68 0.59 16.83
C PHE A 258 -7.89 1.15 15.43
N LEU A 259 -8.77 2.15 15.34
CA LEU A 259 -8.82 3.12 14.25
C LEU A 259 -7.90 4.29 14.61
N GLU A 260 -7.24 4.86 13.62
CA GLU A 260 -6.33 5.99 13.81
C GLU A 260 -6.46 7.00 12.69
N ALA A 261 -6.52 8.27 13.08
CA ALA A 261 -6.12 9.40 12.25
C ALA A 261 -4.73 9.84 12.71
N GLY A 262 -3.75 9.80 11.81
CA GLY A 262 -2.37 10.10 12.17
C GLY A 262 -1.53 10.56 11.00
N PHE A 263 -0.28 10.87 11.32
CA PHE A 263 0.74 11.32 10.39
C PHE A 263 2.05 10.61 10.70
N ALA A 264 2.83 10.31 9.68
CA ALA A 264 4.16 9.75 9.83
C ALA A 264 5.14 10.33 8.82
N TYR A 265 6.35 10.57 9.29
CA TYR A 265 7.47 10.97 8.45
C TYR A 265 8.73 10.20 8.84
N LYS A 266 9.42 9.73 7.81
CA LYS A 266 10.72 9.09 7.95
C LYS A 266 11.57 9.43 6.74
N ASN A 267 12.69 10.09 7.00
CA ASN A 267 13.68 10.40 5.99
C ASN A 267 14.79 9.33 5.99
N GLY A 268 14.78 8.47 4.97
CA GLY A 268 15.76 7.42 4.73
C GLY A 268 15.91 6.45 5.91
N GLY A 269 17.15 6.30 6.40
CA GLY A 269 17.49 5.45 7.55
C GLY A 269 17.17 6.05 8.92
N LYS A 270 16.64 7.28 9.01
CA LYS A 270 16.33 7.93 10.30
C LYS A 270 15.19 7.21 11.04
N ARG A 271 15.09 7.48 12.34
CA ARG A 271 13.99 6.98 13.17
C ARG A 271 12.66 7.51 12.64
N ASN A 272 11.65 6.64 12.59
CA ASN A 272 10.27 7.04 12.28
C ASN A 272 9.75 8.02 13.33
N GLN A 273 9.13 9.10 12.86
CA GLN A 273 8.37 10.03 13.68
C GLN A 273 6.90 9.88 13.29
N ALA A 274 6.02 9.75 14.26
CA ALA A 274 4.59 9.59 14.04
C ALA A 274 3.79 10.23 15.17
N VAL A 275 2.63 10.77 14.82
CA VAL A 275 1.61 11.30 15.73
C VAL A 275 0.25 10.83 15.27
N GLY A 276 -0.67 10.63 16.19
CA GLY A 276 -2.01 10.20 15.84
C GLY A 276 -2.89 10.09 17.07
N ASN A 277 -4.19 10.16 16.82
CA ASN A 277 -5.22 9.86 17.80
C ASN A 277 -5.94 8.59 17.35
N SER A 278 -6.21 7.72 18.32
CA SER A 278 -6.76 6.41 18.07
C SER A 278 -7.98 6.11 18.93
N LEU A 279 -8.89 5.31 18.37
CA LEU A 279 -10.08 4.79 19.03
C LEU A 279 -10.04 3.26 18.99
N PRO A 280 -10.25 2.55 20.11
CA PRO A 280 -10.34 1.09 20.10
C PRO A 280 -11.41 0.61 19.12
N PHE A 281 -11.05 -0.36 18.28
CA PHE A 281 -11.94 -0.85 17.23
C PHE A 281 -11.50 -2.23 16.76
N GLU A 282 -12.45 -3.12 16.47
CA GLU A 282 -12.17 -4.46 15.93
C GLU A 282 -13.13 -4.76 14.76
N PRO A 283 -12.65 -4.71 13.50
CA PRO A 283 -13.49 -4.95 12.34
C PRO A 283 -13.90 -6.41 12.27
N LYS A 284 -15.14 -6.65 11.84
CA LYS A 284 -15.67 -7.97 11.54
C LYS A 284 -15.41 -8.29 10.06
N THR A 285 -14.88 -9.48 9.81
CA THR A 285 -14.73 -10.02 8.46
C THR A 285 -16.07 -10.06 7.73
N GLY A 286 -16.06 -9.71 6.44
CA GLY A 286 -17.21 -9.79 5.55
C GLY A 286 -18.21 -8.65 5.69
N ILE A 287 -18.03 -7.78 6.68
CA ILE A 287 -18.84 -6.57 6.85
C ILE A 287 -18.28 -5.45 5.99
N ARG A 288 -19.18 -4.71 5.34
CA ARG A 288 -18.84 -3.48 4.64
C ARG A 288 -18.73 -2.35 5.65
N TYR A 289 -17.68 -1.56 5.50
CA TYR A 289 -17.43 -0.37 6.31
C TYR A 289 -17.31 0.85 5.41
N PHE A 290 -17.82 1.98 5.89
CA PHE A 290 -17.64 3.27 5.24
C PHE A 290 -16.53 4.04 5.95
N ILE A 291 -15.73 4.75 5.17
CA ILE A 291 -14.66 5.60 5.67
C ILE A 291 -14.76 6.98 5.02
N ILE A 292 -14.71 8.00 5.87
CA ILE A 292 -14.54 9.39 5.47
C ILE A 292 -13.28 9.92 6.15
N SER A 293 -12.34 10.45 5.37
CA SER A 293 -11.22 11.22 5.91
C SER A 293 -11.19 12.60 5.29
N GLU A 294 -11.07 13.61 6.14
CA GLU A 294 -10.84 14.99 5.72
C GLU A 294 -9.46 15.42 6.16
N CYS A 295 -8.71 16.05 5.25
CA CYS A 295 -7.38 16.55 5.55
C CYS A 295 -7.12 17.90 4.87
N PHE A 296 -6.75 18.91 5.66
CA PHE A 296 -6.60 20.29 5.22
C PHE A 296 -5.45 20.98 5.94
N PRO A 297 -4.80 21.97 5.29
CA PRO A 297 -3.73 22.73 5.92
C PRO A 297 -4.34 23.78 6.85
N GLU A 298 -3.80 23.91 8.06
CA GLU A 298 -3.97 25.12 8.86
C GLU A 298 -2.88 26.11 8.48
N VAL A 299 -3.23 27.40 8.45
CA VAL A 299 -2.30 28.50 8.18
C VAL A 299 -2.27 29.45 9.36
N ASP A 300 -1.15 30.15 9.55
CA ASP A 300 -1.04 31.24 10.53
C ASP A 300 -1.71 32.53 10.04
N SER A 301 -1.63 33.59 10.84
CA SER A 301 -2.20 34.91 10.50
C SER A 301 -1.55 35.56 9.28
N GLU A 302 -0.37 35.10 8.85
CA GLU A 302 0.34 35.57 7.66
C GLU A 302 0.06 34.69 6.43
N GLY A 303 -0.79 33.67 6.57
CA GLY A 303 -1.11 32.71 5.52
C GLY A 303 -0.02 31.66 5.28
N LYS A 304 0.98 31.54 6.17
CA LYS A 304 2.00 30.50 6.06
C LYS A 304 1.47 29.19 6.63
N HIS A 305 1.87 28.08 6.02
CA HIS A 305 1.49 26.75 6.48
C HIS A 305 1.92 26.52 7.93
N ARG A 306 0.95 26.25 8.80
CA ARG A 306 1.17 25.95 10.21
C ARG A 306 1.22 24.46 10.47
N CYS A 307 0.28 23.67 9.98
CA CYS A 307 0.26 22.21 10.16
C CYS A 307 -0.77 21.59 9.22
N TRP A 308 -0.81 20.27 9.15
CA TRP A 308 -1.92 19.50 8.59
C TRP A 308 -2.86 19.06 9.71
N ARG A 309 -4.16 19.28 9.52
CA ARG A 309 -5.21 18.64 10.33
C ARG A 309 -5.84 17.52 9.54
N GLN A 310 -6.12 16.41 10.21
CA GLN A 310 -6.90 15.31 9.68
C GLN A 310 -8.03 14.95 10.65
N ARG A 311 -9.19 14.57 10.09
CA ARG A 311 -10.29 13.98 10.84
C ARG A 311 -10.87 12.77 10.11
N LEU A 312 -11.22 11.72 10.86
CA LEU A 312 -11.69 10.42 10.36
C LEU A 312 -13.06 10.05 10.98
N LYS A 313 -13.96 9.53 10.14
CA LYS A 313 -15.14 8.75 10.53
C LYS A 313 -15.12 7.37 9.91
N TRP A 314 -15.59 6.38 10.66
CA TRP A 314 -15.67 4.99 10.24
C TRP A 314 -16.87 4.31 10.89
N TRP A 315 -17.68 3.58 10.11
CA TRP A 315 -18.84 2.84 10.64
C TRP A 315 -19.19 1.65 9.76
N ALA A 316 -19.89 0.66 10.34
CA ALA A 316 -20.33 -0.52 9.59
C ALA A 316 -21.61 -0.24 8.80
N GLU A 317 -21.83 -1.02 7.74
CA GLU A 317 -23.12 -1.07 7.04
C GLU A 317 -24.24 -1.47 8.01
N GLY A 318 -25.32 -0.66 8.02
CA GLY A 318 -26.43 -0.79 8.94
C GLY A 318 -26.30 0.03 10.23
N GLU A 319 -25.14 0.65 10.48
CA GLU A 319 -24.95 1.63 11.55
C GLU A 319 -25.14 3.06 11.03
N SER A 320 -25.54 3.98 11.90
CA SER A 320 -25.55 5.42 11.59
C SER A 320 -24.12 5.95 11.48
N GLU A 321 -23.89 6.93 10.60
CA GLU A 321 -22.63 7.68 10.59
C GLU A 321 -22.41 8.33 11.98
N PRO A 322 -21.22 8.18 12.59
CA PRO A 322 -20.94 8.76 13.90
C PRO A 322 -20.93 10.28 13.82
N GLU A 323 -21.39 10.95 14.88
CA GLU A 323 -21.31 12.41 15.00
C GLU A 323 -19.87 12.87 15.28
N GLU A 324 -19.16 12.12 16.12
CA GLU A 324 -17.81 12.41 16.56
C GLU A 324 -16.75 12.08 15.50
N TRP A 325 -15.68 12.86 15.49
CA TRP A 325 -14.52 12.67 14.63
C TRP A 325 -13.31 12.21 15.44
N ILE A 326 -12.53 11.27 14.87
CA ILE A 326 -11.16 11.02 15.34
C ILE A 326 -10.27 12.06 14.66
N GLU A 327 -9.78 13.04 15.40
CA GLU A 327 -8.97 14.14 14.84
C GLU A 327 -7.50 14.06 15.24
N SER A 328 -6.58 14.47 14.38
CA SER A 328 -5.15 14.64 14.71
C SER A 328 -4.57 15.83 13.94
N THR A 329 -3.47 16.38 14.45
CA THR A 329 -2.59 17.30 13.72
C THR A 329 -1.21 16.68 13.53
N ASP A 330 -0.44 17.14 12.55
CA ASP A 330 0.94 16.69 12.31
C ASP A 330 2.00 17.45 13.14
N GLU A 331 1.56 18.34 14.03
CA GLU A 331 2.40 19.11 14.94
C GLU A 331 3.00 18.20 16.03
N ILE A 332 4.34 18.18 16.11
CA ILE A 332 5.11 17.49 17.15
C ILE A 332 5.76 18.49 18.10
N ILE A 333 5.63 18.24 19.41
CA ILE A 333 6.33 19.02 20.43
C ILE A 333 7.74 18.47 20.59
N THR A 334 8.75 19.25 20.22
CA THR A 334 10.17 18.90 20.38
C THR A 334 10.83 19.75 21.47
N LYS A 335 12.07 19.42 21.86
CA LYS A 335 12.84 20.25 22.81
C LYS A 335 13.11 21.66 22.26
N GLN A 336 13.07 21.83 20.95
CA GLN A 336 13.30 23.08 20.22
C GLN A 336 12.00 23.84 19.94
N GLY A 337 10.86 23.38 20.47
CA GLY A 337 9.53 23.92 20.18
C GLY A 337 8.73 23.00 19.26
N ASN A 338 7.63 23.54 18.73
CA ASN A 338 6.74 22.80 17.85
C ASN A 338 7.37 22.69 16.46
N GLN A 339 7.33 21.50 15.88
CA GLN A 339 7.77 21.23 14.53
C GLN A 339 6.66 20.51 13.78
N ASN A 340 6.56 20.75 12.48
CA ASN A 340 5.62 20.01 11.65
C ASN A 340 6.29 18.75 11.15
N LEU A 341 5.57 17.65 11.28
CA LEU A 341 6.06 16.37 10.83
C LEU A 341 6.12 16.31 9.30
N LEU A 342 5.09 16.83 8.63
CA LEU A 342 5.00 16.85 7.18
C LEU A 342 5.33 18.24 6.63
N PRO A 343 6.07 18.33 5.52
CA PRO A 343 6.27 19.61 4.84
C PRO A 343 4.97 20.13 4.22
N SER A 344 4.89 21.44 4.01
CA SER A 344 3.93 22.01 3.05
C SER A 344 4.23 21.46 1.66
N GLY A 345 3.21 21.11 0.89
CA GLY A 345 3.40 20.62 -0.47
C GLY A 345 2.19 19.93 -1.05
N GLU A 346 2.42 19.29 -2.18
CA GLU A 346 1.41 18.48 -2.86
C GLU A 346 1.52 17.02 -2.44
N TYR A 347 0.36 16.39 -2.27
CA TYR A 347 0.24 15.00 -1.85
C TYR A 347 -0.78 14.29 -2.74
N ALA A 348 -0.58 13.00 -2.98
CA ALA A 348 -1.59 12.13 -3.58
C ALA A 348 -2.56 11.59 -2.53
N VAL A 349 -3.68 11.04 -2.99
CA VAL A 349 -4.50 10.12 -2.19
C VAL A 349 -4.13 8.69 -2.60
N ALA A 350 -3.98 7.80 -1.62
CA ALA A 350 -3.70 6.39 -1.87
C ALA A 350 -4.49 5.45 -0.96
N LEU A 351 -4.64 4.20 -1.37
CA LEU A 351 -5.14 3.10 -0.55
C LEU A 351 -3.95 2.34 0.04
N LEU A 352 -4.05 1.91 1.29
CA LEU A 352 -3.00 1.19 1.99
C LEU A 352 -3.51 -0.15 2.51
N THR A 353 -2.69 -1.19 2.34
CA THR A 353 -2.87 -2.46 3.03
C THR A 353 -1.54 -3.01 3.54
N TYR A 354 -1.53 -3.43 4.79
CA TYR A 354 -0.42 -4.08 5.44
C TYR A 354 -0.82 -5.48 5.91
N ARG A 355 -0.25 -6.53 5.31
CA ARG A 355 -0.44 -7.94 5.73
C ARG A 355 -1.89 -8.42 5.85
N THR A 356 -2.75 -7.86 5.03
CA THR A 356 -4.20 -8.10 5.07
C THR A 356 -4.81 -8.21 3.68
N GLN A 357 -5.99 -8.82 3.61
CA GLN A 357 -6.86 -8.83 2.45
C GLN A 357 -8.10 -7.98 2.74
N VAL A 358 -8.28 -6.97 1.90
CA VAL A 358 -9.40 -6.03 1.96
C VAL A 358 -9.76 -5.65 0.53
N ASP A 359 -11.06 -5.55 0.30
CA ASP A 359 -11.58 -5.04 -0.95
C ASP A 359 -12.01 -3.59 -0.71
N PHE A 360 -11.59 -2.66 -1.55
CA PHE A 360 -12.04 -1.26 -1.54
C PHE A 360 -13.07 -1.04 -2.65
N GLY A 361 -14.13 -0.32 -2.32
CA GLY A 361 -15.11 0.20 -3.26
C GLY A 361 -14.57 1.43 -4.00
N SER A 362 -15.44 2.08 -4.77
CA SER A 362 -15.11 3.34 -5.46
C SER A 362 -14.57 4.38 -4.48
N VAL A 363 -13.71 5.27 -4.98
CA VAL A 363 -13.13 6.33 -4.16
C VAL A 363 -13.57 7.68 -4.72
N THR A 364 -14.05 8.56 -3.85
CA THR A 364 -14.39 9.95 -4.19
C THR A 364 -13.46 10.88 -3.42
N VAL A 365 -12.88 11.86 -4.12
CA VAL A 365 -12.02 12.90 -3.56
C VAL A 365 -12.61 14.26 -3.92
N THR A 366 -13.09 15.02 -2.95
CA THR A 366 -13.67 16.37 -3.15
C THR A 366 -12.80 17.44 -2.49
N PRO A 367 -12.83 18.70 -2.99
CA PRO A 367 -12.18 19.79 -2.28
C PRO A 367 -12.88 20.05 -0.93
N LEU A 368 -12.16 20.65 0.01
CA LEU A 368 -12.68 21.16 1.29
C LEU A 368 -12.80 22.67 1.31
#